data_AF-A0A9C7G8T3-F1
#
_entry.id   AF-A0A9C7G8T3-F1
#
_cell.length_a   1.000
_cell.length_b   1.000
_cell.length_c   1.000
_cell.angle_alpha   90.00
_cell.angle_beta   90.00
_cell.angle_gamma   90.00
#
_symmetry.space_group_name_H-M   'P 1'
#
loop_
_entity.id
_entity.type
_entity.pdbx_description
1 polymer ?
#
loop_
_entity_poly.entity_id
_entity_poly.type
_entity_poly.pdbx_seq_one_letter_code
_entity_poly.pdbx_strand_id
1 'polypeptide(L)'
;MKFRLSGEYGELSPVRNWEPHSGIDLAIPENSTLRSIGEGVIDKVFTGEGPIGKGLSIQFPDGSRAIYGHMNEVKAKVGEQVNFGEVIGLSGNTGNSTGAHLHFGLKSPEGQFTDPTPLAEQLANISGNDVHQGMISKLMGWGGETLREKTADMATEIALGIGDALKDLLLGTTLVGAAVLIILKVAGWKDGGRWAGVLIVANVLLKYLFGGV
;
A
#
# COMPACT_ATOMS: atom_id res chain seq x y z
N MET A 1 -8.27 9.70 0.49
CA MET A 1 -8.88 9.63 1.84
C MET A 1 -8.94 11.04 2.38
N LYS A 2 -10.04 11.47 3.02
CA LYS A 2 -10.10 12.77 3.68
C LYS A 2 -9.58 12.59 5.11
N PHE A 3 -8.39 13.11 5.41
CA PHE A 3 -7.85 13.10 6.77
C PHE A 3 -8.40 14.28 7.57
N ARG A 4 -8.32 14.19 8.91
CA ARG A 4 -8.72 15.26 9.81
C ARG A 4 -7.59 15.56 10.78
N LEU A 5 -7.14 16.81 10.78
CA LEU A 5 -6.30 17.35 11.86
C LEU A 5 -7.19 17.61 13.07
N SER A 6 -6.83 17.05 14.22
CA SER A 6 -7.48 17.32 15.52
C SER A 6 -6.69 18.28 16.38
N GLY A 7 -5.48 18.64 15.98
CA GLY A 7 -4.62 19.60 16.66
C GLY A 7 -3.59 20.16 15.69
N GLU A 8 -3.46 21.48 15.67
CA GLU A 8 -2.54 22.20 14.79
C GLU A 8 -1.21 22.52 15.50
N TYR A 9 -0.15 22.74 14.73
CA TYR A 9 1.13 23.17 15.28
C TYR A 9 1.01 24.55 15.92
N GLY A 10 1.56 24.69 17.12
CA GLY A 10 1.50 25.93 17.91
C GLY A 10 0.14 26.22 18.55
N GLU A 11 -0.89 25.38 18.34
CA GLU A 11 -2.20 25.54 18.97
C GLU A 11 -2.07 25.51 20.51
N LEU A 12 -2.75 26.46 21.17
CA LEU A 12 -2.84 26.51 22.62
C LEU A 12 -4.12 25.83 23.09
N SER A 13 -4.03 25.02 24.15
CA SER A 13 -5.20 24.32 24.68
C SER A 13 -5.07 24.05 26.19
N PRO A 14 -6.18 23.88 26.92
CA PRO A 14 -6.16 23.48 28.32
C PRO A 14 -5.46 22.14 28.55
N VAL A 15 -5.60 21.19 27.61
CA VAL A 15 -4.99 19.85 27.69
C VAL A 15 -3.46 19.94 27.76
N ARG A 16 -2.88 20.93 27.07
CA ARG A 16 -1.43 21.20 27.05
C ARG A 16 -1.02 22.26 28.06
N ASN A 17 -1.87 22.60 29.03
CA ASN A 17 -1.64 23.69 29.99
C ASN A 17 -1.28 25.03 29.31
N TRP A 18 -1.93 25.31 28.17
CA TRP A 18 -1.66 26.50 27.36
C TRP A 18 -0.23 26.62 26.82
N GLU A 19 0.51 25.51 26.77
CA GLU A 19 1.77 25.44 26.02
C GLU A 19 1.49 25.23 24.52
N PRO A 20 2.31 25.82 23.62
CA PRO A 20 2.21 25.59 22.19
C PRO A 20 2.35 24.12 21.82
N HIS A 21 1.45 23.64 20.99
CA HIS A 21 1.51 22.28 20.48
C HIS A 21 2.76 22.05 19.63
N SER A 22 3.58 21.04 20.01
CA SER A 22 4.88 20.75 19.40
C SER A 22 4.83 19.92 18.12
N GLY A 23 3.67 19.81 17.49
CA GLY A 23 3.44 18.94 16.33
C GLY A 23 2.05 19.12 15.75
N ILE A 24 1.58 18.11 15.03
CA ILE A 24 0.20 18.01 14.56
C ILE A 24 -0.43 16.73 15.10
N ASP A 25 -1.75 16.77 15.30
CA ASP A 25 -2.52 15.60 15.71
C ASP A 25 -3.41 15.14 14.56
N LEU A 26 -3.16 13.91 14.07
CA LEU A 26 -3.99 13.28 13.04
C LEU A 26 -5.00 12.36 13.71
N ALA A 27 -6.29 12.67 13.56
CA ALA A 27 -7.35 11.83 14.08
C ALA A 27 -7.39 10.48 13.32
N ILE A 28 -6.98 9.42 14.00
CA ILE A 28 -6.96 8.05 13.48
C ILE A 28 -7.45 7.09 14.57
N PRO A 29 -8.20 6.02 14.22
CA PRO A 29 -8.63 5.03 15.20
C PRO A 29 -7.45 4.38 15.92
N GLU A 30 -7.65 3.89 17.14
CA GLU A 30 -6.65 3.07 17.82
C GLU A 30 -6.31 1.81 17.00
N ASN A 31 -5.11 1.29 17.20
CA ASN A 31 -4.58 0.14 16.47
C ASN A 31 -4.47 0.35 14.95
N SER A 32 -4.49 1.60 14.47
CA SER A 32 -4.17 1.91 13.09
C SER A 32 -2.68 1.73 12.84
N THR A 33 -2.33 1.15 11.69
CA THR A 33 -0.91 0.97 11.31
C THR A 33 -0.21 2.32 11.17
N LEU A 34 0.90 2.50 11.89
CA LEU A 34 1.79 3.66 11.76
C LEU A 34 3.02 3.28 10.95
N ARG A 35 3.41 4.14 10.01
CA ARG A 35 4.54 3.92 9.12
C ARG A 35 5.54 5.07 9.18
N SER A 36 6.81 4.76 8.94
CA SER A 36 7.86 5.78 8.87
C SER A 36 7.65 6.70 7.65
N ILE A 37 7.70 8.00 7.90
CA ILE A 37 7.63 9.07 6.88
C ILE A 37 8.92 9.22 6.07
N GLY A 38 10.00 8.53 6.46
CA GLY A 38 11.30 8.60 5.78
C GLY A 38 12.25 7.47 6.19
N GLU A 39 13.38 7.39 5.50
CA GLU A 39 14.48 6.50 5.89
C GLU A 39 15.25 7.11 7.07
N GLY A 40 15.53 6.33 8.11
CA GLY A 40 16.28 6.82 9.27
C GLY A 40 16.59 5.74 10.30
N VAL A 41 16.99 6.18 11.49
CA VAL A 41 17.31 5.29 12.62
C VAL A 41 16.41 5.65 13.81
N ILE A 42 15.86 4.64 14.49
CA ILE A 42 15.13 4.86 15.74
C ILE A 42 16.12 5.33 16.81
N ASP A 43 16.07 6.61 17.18
CA ASP A 43 16.99 7.18 18.17
C ASP A 43 16.40 7.16 19.59
N LYS A 44 15.08 7.02 19.72
CA LYS A 44 14.40 6.91 21.02
C LYS A 44 13.11 6.11 20.95
N VAL A 45 12.82 5.37 22.01
CA VAL A 45 11.50 4.77 22.28
C VAL A 45 10.98 5.32 23.61
N PHE A 46 9.73 5.79 23.61
CA PHE A 46 9.04 6.27 24.80
C PHE A 46 8.19 5.13 25.37
N THR A 47 8.39 4.80 26.65
CA THR A 47 7.82 3.61 27.29
C THR A 47 6.39 3.79 27.76
N GLY A 48 5.84 5.02 27.75
CA GLY A 48 4.50 5.33 28.23
C GLY A 48 4.43 6.47 29.24
N GLU A 49 5.57 6.89 29.80
CA GLU A 49 5.61 7.95 30.82
C GLU A 49 5.49 9.36 30.21
N GLY A 50 4.83 10.26 30.95
CA GLY A 50 4.70 11.67 30.59
C GLY A 50 3.66 11.96 29.50
N PRO A 51 3.60 13.21 29.01
CA PRO A 51 2.54 13.67 28.12
C PRO A 51 2.48 12.93 26.79
N ILE A 52 3.63 12.54 26.24
CA ILE A 52 3.75 11.87 24.94
C ILE A 52 3.23 10.43 24.93
N GLY A 53 3.10 9.80 26.11
CA GLY A 53 2.72 8.41 26.24
C GLY A 53 3.75 7.45 25.64
N LYS A 54 3.30 6.36 25.04
CA LYS A 54 4.18 5.47 24.29
C LYS A 54 4.45 6.08 22.92
N GLY A 55 5.63 5.84 22.40
CA GLY A 55 6.03 6.45 21.15
C GLY A 55 7.42 6.05 20.69
N LEU A 56 7.86 6.63 19.60
CA LEU A 56 9.26 6.60 19.19
C LEU A 56 9.68 7.89 18.49
N SER A 57 10.98 8.05 18.32
CA SER A 57 11.60 9.09 17.50
C SER A 57 12.50 8.45 16.46
N ILE A 58 12.48 9.00 15.26
CA ILE A 58 13.30 8.58 14.11
C ILE A 58 14.21 9.75 13.77
N GLN A 59 15.53 9.52 13.80
CA GLN A 59 16.50 10.46 13.29
C GLN A 59 16.77 10.21 11.80
N PHE A 60 16.63 11.25 10.99
CA PHE A 60 16.90 11.23 9.56
C PHE A 60 18.38 11.53 9.27
N PRO A 61 18.88 11.23 8.05
CA PRO A 61 20.28 11.47 7.68
C PRO A 61 20.75 12.92 7.79
N ASP A 62 19.83 13.89 7.65
CA ASP A 62 20.12 15.32 7.81
C ASP A 62 20.21 15.77 9.29
N GLY A 63 19.95 14.86 10.23
CA GLY A 63 19.97 15.11 11.67
C GLY A 63 18.62 15.54 12.25
N SER A 64 17.62 15.84 11.41
CA SER A 64 16.25 16.13 11.85
C SER A 64 15.58 14.89 12.44
N ARG A 65 14.50 15.09 13.21
CA ARG A 65 13.82 14.00 13.92
C ARG A 65 12.31 14.05 13.80
N ALA A 66 11.70 12.93 13.46
CA ALA A 66 10.25 12.75 13.51
C ALA A 66 9.86 11.99 14.79
N ILE A 67 8.85 12.49 15.51
CA ILE A 67 8.35 11.93 16.77
C ILE A 67 6.93 11.41 16.55
N TYR A 68 6.68 10.17 16.94
CA TYR A 68 5.37 9.53 16.90
C TYR A 68 4.93 9.29 18.35
N GLY A 69 3.85 9.95 18.77
CA GLY A 69 3.32 9.90 20.12
C GLY A 69 1.98 9.18 20.24
N HIS A 70 1.53 9.00 21.49
CA HIS A 70 0.27 8.39 21.88
C HIS A 70 0.03 6.98 21.32
N MET A 71 1.09 6.25 20.98
CA MET A 71 1.01 4.91 20.39
C MET A 71 0.42 3.89 21.38
N ASN A 72 -0.19 2.82 20.86
CA ASN A 72 -0.56 1.66 21.69
C ASN A 72 0.59 0.64 21.75
N GLU A 73 1.21 0.39 20.60
CA GLU A 73 2.29 -0.56 20.41
C GLU A 73 3.43 0.08 19.60
N VAL A 74 4.66 -0.05 20.09
CA VAL A 74 5.87 0.30 19.37
C VAL A 74 6.52 -0.99 18.91
N LYS A 75 6.72 -1.15 17.60
CA LYS A 75 7.28 -2.38 17.00
C LYS A 75 8.78 -2.31 16.77
N ALA A 76 9.29 -1.12 16.50
CA ALA A 76 10.71 -0.88 16.25
C ALA A 76 11.50 -0.67 17.57
N LYS A 77 12.81 -0.91 17.51
CA LYS A 77 13.73 -0.79 18.66
C LYS A 77 14.76 0.31 18.42
N VAL A 78 15.30 0.88 19.50
CA VAL A 78 16.40 1.85 19.40
C VAL A 78 17.58 1.25 18.64
N GLY A 79 18.14 2.02 17.70
CA GLY A 79 19.24 1.62 16.81
C GLY A 79 18.79 0.89 15.54
N GLU A 80 17.51 0.57 15.41
CA GLU A 80 16.94 -0.06 14.21
C GLU A 80 16.88 0.95 13.05
N GLN A 81 17.31 0.51 11.86
CA GLN A 81 17.13 1.27 10.62
C GLN A 81 15.74 1.00 10.08
N VAL A 82 15.06 2.05 9.62
CA VAL A 82 13.73 1.97 9.03
C VAL A 82 13.70 2.67 7.69
N ASN A 83 12.96 2.11 6.76
CA ASN A 83 12.74 2.69 5.43
C ASN A 83 11.45 3.50 5.38
N PHE A 84 11.30 4.32 4.32
CA PHE A 84 10.02 4.95 4.02
C PHE A 84 8.89 3.92 3.92
N GLY A 85 7.78 4.17 4.61
CA GLY A 85 6.61 3.29 4.60
C GLY A 85 6.77 2.01 5.45
N GLU A 86 7.88 1.84 6.16
CA GLU A 86 8.07 0.70 7.05
C GLU A 86 7.16 0.80 8.27
N VAL A 87 6.59 -0.33 8.71
CA VAL A 87 5.68 -0.36 9.87
C VAL A 87 6.48 -0.18 11.15
N ILE A 88 6.18 0.88 11.89
CA ILE A 88 6.91 1.24 13.13
C ILE A 88 6.09 0.97 14.40
N GLY A 89 4.77 0.76 14.26
CA GLY A 89 3.90 0.44 15.38
C GLY A 89 2.44 0.69 15.07
N LEU A 90 1.64 0.85 16.14
CA LEU A 90 0.21 1.05 16.08
C LEU A 90 -0.20 2.30 16.86
N SER A 91 -1.13 3.07 16.31
CA SER A 91 -1.74 4.22 16.98
C SER A 91 -2.48 3.81 18.25
N GLY A 92 -2.68 4.76 19.15
CA GLY A 92 -3.37 4.52 20.40
C GLY A 92 -3.95 5.80 20.99
N ASN A 93 -3.99 5.82 22.31
CA ASN A 93 -4.51 6.92 23.12
C ASN A 93 -3.77 7.00 24.47
N THR A 94 -2.45 6.75 24.46
CA THR A 94 -1.63 6.72 25.69
C THR A 94 -1.09 8.10 26.05
N GLY A 95 -0.72 8.32 27.32
CA GLY A 95 -0.22 9.61 27.79
C GLY A 95 -1.33 10.65 27.98
N ASN A 96 -1.02 11.92 27.74
CA ASN A 96 -1.98 13.01 27.87
C ASN A 96 -2.72 13.22 26.54
N SER A 97 -3.73 12.38 26.31
CA SER A 97 -4.54 12.39 25.10
C SER A 97 -6.03 12.31 25.45
N THR A 98 -6.87 13.08 24.74
CA THR A 98 -8.32 13.14 24.97
C THR A 98 -9.11 12.17 24.09
N GLY A 99 -8.47 11.55 23.11
CA GLY A 99 -9.07 10.56 22.21
C GLY A 99 -8.05 10.02 21.22
N ALA A 100 -8.38 8.93 20.54
CA ALA A 100 -7.45 8.25 19.63
C ALA A 100 -6.96 9.16 18.49
N HIS A 101 -5.64 9.32 18.40
CA HIS A 101 -4.97 10.07 17.34
C HIS A 101 -3.48 9.71 17.27
N LEU A 102 -2.82 10.14 16.20
CA LEU A 102 -1.36 10.19 16.11
C LEU A 102 -0.91 11.61 16.41
N HIS A 103 -0.10 11.80 17.45
CA HIS A 103 0.71 12.99 17.59
C HIS A 103 1.98 12.83 16.75
N PHE A 104 2.21 13.76 15.82
CA PHE A 104 3.40 13.80 14.99
C PHE A 104 4.16 15.11 15.20
N GLY A 105 5.34 15.02 15.79
CA GLY A 105 6.27 16.14 15.98
C GLY A 105 7.43 16.07 15.00
N LEU A 106 7.95 17.23 14.59
CA LEU A 106 9.17 17.32 13.79
C LEU A 106 10.15 18.25 14.50
N LYS A 107 11.42 17.84 14.55
CA LYS A 107 12.51 18.67 15.06
C LYS A 107 13.57 18.88 14.00
N SER A 108 14.09 20.10 13.93
CA SER A 108 15.27 20.44 13.13
C SER A 108 16.52 19.70 13.68
N PRO A 109 17.62 19.67 12.90
CA PRO A 109 18.90 19.13 13.40
C PRO A 109 19.39 19.79 14.69
N GLU A 110 19.06 21.07 14.88
CA GLU A 110 19.37 21.87 16.09
C GLU A 110 18.45 21.54 17.28
N GLY A 111 17.43 20.69 17.09
CA GLY A 111 16.54 20.21 18.14
C GLY A 111 15.31 21.07 18.40
N GLN A 112 15.07 22.10 17.57
CA GLN A 112 13.88 22.96 17.66
C GLN A 112 12.69 22.29 17.00
N PHE A 113 11.50 22.40 17.59
CA PHE A 113 10.27 21.95 16.94
C PHE A 113 9.96 22.82 15.72
N THR A 114 9.55 22.18 14.63
CA THR A 114 9.18 22.82 13.38
C THR A 114 7.77 22.37 12.98
N ASP A 115 7.08 23.21 12.20
CA ASP A 115 5.71 22.94 11.75
C ASP A 115 5.68 21.74 10.77
N PRO A 116 5.08 20.60 11.16
CA PRO A 116 4.97 19.43 10.29
C PRO A 116 3.69 19.41 9.45
N THR A 117 2.85 20.46 9.50
CA THR A 117 1.60 20.55 8.73
C THR A 117 1.76 20.21 7.24
N PRO A 118 2.85 20.62 6.55
CA PRO A 118 3.08 20.21 5.15
C PRO A 118 3.17 18.69 4.93
N LEU A 119 3.48 17.90 5.97
CA LEU A 119 3.57 16.44 5.91
C LEU A 119 2.24 15.75 6.26
N ALA A 120 1.22 16.48 6.71
CA ALA A 120 -0.03 15.89 7.21
C ALA A 120 -0.71 14.96 6.20
N GLU A 121 -0.80 15.39 4.93
CA GLU A 121 -1.41 14.57 3.88
C GLU A 121 -0.58 13.30 3.60
N GLN A 122 0.75 13.42 3.58
CA GLN A 122 1.62 12.27 3.37
C GLN A 122 1.50 11.27 4.53
N LEU A 123 1.52 11.75 5.77
CA LEU A 123 1.33 10.93 6.98
C LEU A 123 0.00 10.19 6.96
N ALA A 124 -1.09 10.87 6.61
CA ALA A 124 -2.40 10.26 6.50
C ALA A 124 -2.50 9.24 5.35
N ASN A 125 -1.73 9.41 4.28
CA ASN A 125 -1.70 8.47 3.16
C ASN A 125 -0.88 7.21 3.45
N ILE A 126 0.10 7.29 4.34
CA ILE A 126 0.92 6.13 4.73
C ILE A 126 0.49 5.50 6.06
N SER A 127 -0.30 6.18 6.88
CA SER A 127 -0.77 5.66 8.17
C SER A 127 -2.27 5.37 8.11
N GLY A 128 -2.72 4.31 8.78
CA GLY A 128 -4.10 3.84 8.71
C GLY A 128 -4.22 2.39 8.27
N ASN A 129 -5.41 1.81 8.47
CA ASN A 129 -5.69 0.41 8.11
C ASN A 129 -6.01 0.22 6.62
N ASP A 130 -6.29 1.30 5.89
CA ASP A 130 -6.68 1.27 4.47
C ASP A 130 -5.51 1.53 3.49
N VAL A 131 -4.29 1.70 4.00
CA VAL A 131 -3.11 2.11 3.22
C VAL A 131 -2.71 1.08 2.16
N HIS A 132 -2.96 -0.22 2.42
CA HIS A 132 -2.67 -1.27 1.43
C HIS A 132 -3.46 -1.07 0.14
N GLN A 133 -4.69 -0.55 0.23
CA GLN A 133 -5.52 -0.28 -0.93
C GLN A 133 -5.12 1.02 -1.65
N GLY A 134 -4.77 2.06 -0.90
CA GLY A 134 -4.34 3.34 -1.48
C GLY A 134 -3.01 3.27 -2.23
N MET A 135 -2.06 2.48 -1.72
CA MET A 135 -0.74 2.33 -2.33
C MET A 135 -0.78 1.46 -3.59
N ILE A 136 -1.58 0.38 -3.59
CA ILE A 136 -1.87 -0.41 -4.80
C ILE A 136 -2.61 0.44 -5.83
N SER A 137 -3.62 1.21 -5.42
CA SER A 137 -4.38 2.10 -6.30
C SER A 137 -3.48 3.15 -6.97
N LYS A 138 -2.50 3.70 -6.24
CA LYS A 138 -1.56 4.70 -6.73
C LYS A 138 -0.47 4.10 -7.62
N LEU A 139 0.03 2.91 -7.30
CA LEU A 139 0.96 2.14 -8.15
C LEU A 139 0.31 1.69 -9.47
N MET A 140 -1.00 1.41 -9.45
CA MET A 140 -1.74 0.92 -10.62
C MET A 140 -2.44 2.05 -11.42
N GLY A 141 -2.29 3.32 -11.01
CA GLY A 141 -2.87 4.47 -11.73
C GLY A 141 -4.40 4.55 -11.69
N TRP A 142 -5.05 3.89 -10.72
CA TRP A 142 -6.51 3.85 -10.63
C TRP A 142 -7.01 5.03 -9.80
N GLY A 143 -7.60 6.01 -10.48
CA GLY A 143 -8.29 7.13 -9.82
C GLY A 143 -9.67 6.72 -9.31
N GLY A 144 -9.93 7.01 -8.03
CA GLY A 144 -11.20 7.58 -7.57
C GLY A 144 -12.45 6.70 -7.40
N GLU A 145 -12.43 5.39 -7.67
CA GLU A 145 -13.61 4.53 -7.54
C GLU A 145 -13.37 3.37 -6.58
N THR A 146 -14.41 2.99 -5.83
CA THR A 146 -14.29 1.99 -4.78
C THR A 146 -13.99 0.60 -5.37
N LEU A 147 -13.10 -0.16 -4.73
CA LEU A 147 -12.66 -1.49 -5.17
C LEU A 147 -13.79 -2.46 -5.46
N ARG A 148 -14.96 -2.28 -4.83
CA ARG A 148 -16.13 -3.13 -5.00
C ARG A 148 -16.85 -2.89 -6.34
N GLU A 149 -16.86 -1.66 -6.84
CA GLU A 149 -17.38 -1.35 -8.18
C GLU A 149 -16.43 -1.88 -9.26
N LYS A 150 -15.14 -1.57 -9.15
CA LYS A 150 -14.17 -2.03 -10.16
C LYS A 150 -13.90 -3.53 -10.14
N THR A 151 -14.07 -4.23 -9.03
CA THR A 151 -14.00 -5.71 -9.04
C THR A 151 -15.23 -6.33 -9.70
N ALA A 152 -16.40 -5.69 -9.64
CA ALA A 152 -17.56 -6.11 -10.39
C ALA A 152 -17.39 -5.85 -11.89
N ASP A 153 -16.87 -4.68 -12.26
CA ASP A 153 -16.60 -4.33 -13.66
C ASP A 153 -15.46 -5.17 -14.25
N MET A 154 -14.36 -5.35 -13.51
CA MET A 154 -13.24 -6.20 -13.93
C MET A 154 -13.64 -7.67 -13.97
N ALA A 155 -14.46 -8.18 -13.04
CA ALA A 155 -14.99 -9.54 -13.15
C ALA A 155 -15.92 -9.68 -14.37
N THR A 156 -16.68 -8.63 -14.71
CA THR A 156 -17.56 -8.61 -15.88
C THR A 156 -16.75 -8.52 -17.18
N GLU A 157 -15.73 -7.67 -17.25
CA GLU A 157 -14.82 -7.54 -18.39
C GLU A 157 -13.93 -8.78 -18.56
N ILE A 158 -13.46 -9.40 -17.48
CA ILE A 158 -12.77 -10.69 -17.53
C ILE A 158 -13.72 -11.79 -18.00
N ALA A 159 -14.97 -11.82 -17.53
CA ALA A 159 -15.95 -12.81 -17.98
C ALA A 159 -16.30 -12.63 -19.47
N LEU A 160 -16.46 -11.38 -19.93
CA LEU A 160 -16.72 -11.05 -21.33
C LEU A 160 -15.48 -11.33 -22.20
N GLY A 161 -14.29 -10.93 -21.75
CA GLY A 161 -13.02 -11.16 -22.42
C GLY A 161 -12.62 -12.64 -22.48
N ILE A 162 -12.90 -13.43 -21.44
CA ILE A 162 -12.78 -14.89 -21.46
C ILE A 162 -13.82 -15.48 -22.42
N GLY A 163 -15.04 -14.95 -22.47
CA GLY A 163 -16.07 -15.37 -23.41
C GLY A 163 -15.67 -15.13 -24.87
N ASP A 164 -15.11 -13.97 -25.18
CA ASP A 164 -14.68 -13.61 -26.53
C ASP A 164 -13.36 -14.30 -26.90
N ALA A 165 -12.41 -14.44 -25.97
CA ALA A 165 -11.22 -15.26 -26.17
C ALA A 165 -11.57 -16.76 -26.34
N LEU A 166 -12.60 -17.28 -25.66
CA LEU A 166 -13.11 -18.64 -25.89
C LEU A 166 -13.83 -18.75 -27.24
N LYS A 167 -14.59 -17.75 -27.68
CA LYS A 167 -15.17 -17.71 -29.02
C LYS A 167 -14.09 -17.67 -30.10
N ASP A 168 -13.07 -16.85 -29.94
CA ASP A 168 -11.94 -16.73 -30.87
C ASP A 168 -11.06 -17.99 -30.84
N LEU A 169 -10.92 -18.64 -29.69
CA LEU A 169 -10.28 -19.95 -29.58
C LEU A 169 -11.11 -21.04 -30.26
N LEU A 170 -12.44 -21.06 -30.11
CA LEU A 170 -13.35 -22.02 -30.77
C LEU A 170 -13.46 -21.78 -32.29
N LEU A 171 -13.47 -20.53 -32.74
CA LEU A 171 -13.51 -20.14 -34.15
C LEU A 171 -12.14 -20.27 -34.83
N GLY A 172 -11.04 -20.01 -34.10
CA GLY A 172 -9.67 -20.12 -34.60
C GLY A 172 -9.14 -21.56 -34.65
N THR A 173 -9.53 -22.41 -33.68
CA THR A 173 -9.16 -23.83 -33.67
C THR A 173 -9.92 -24.66 -34.70
N THR A 174 -11.12 -24.24 -35.12
CA THR A 174 -11.88 -24.93 -36.17
C THR A 174 -11.30 -24.71 -37.56
N LEU A 175 -10.83 -23.50 -37.91
CA LEU A 175 -10.26 -23.23 -39.23
C LEU A 175 -8.84 -23.78 -39.41
N VAL A 176 -7.95 -23.58 -38.44
CA VAL A 176 -6.57 -24.10 -38.51
C VAL A 176 -6.56 -25.61 -38.27
N GLY A 177 -7.38 -26.13 -37.35
CA GLY A 177 -7.53 -27.56 -37.12
C GLY A 177 -8.12 -28.30 -38.32
N ALA A 178 -9.13 -27.74 -38.99
CA ALA A 178 -9.69 -28.33 -40.20
C ALA A 178 -8.69 -28.28 -41.37
N ALA A 179 -7.98 -27.17 -41.58
CA ALA A 179 -6.97 -27.06 -42.64
C ALA A 179 -5.82 -28.07 -42.44
N VAL A 180 -5.32 -28.22 -41.20
CA VAL A 180 -4.29 -29.20 -40.86
C VAL A 180 -4.80 -30.63 -41.03
N LEU A 181 -6.03 -30.95 -40.62
CA LEU A 181 -6.61 -32.28 -40.83
C LEU A 181 -6.86 -32.60 -42.31
N ILE A 182 -7.24 -31.60 -43.12
CA ILE A 182 -7.39 -31.75 -44.58
C ILE A 182 -6.03 -32.03 -45.23
N ILE A 183 -4.99 -31.29 -44.87
CA ILE A 183 -3.63 -31.48 -45.38
C ILE A 183 -3.09 -32.88 -45.00
N LEU A 184 -3.27 -33.29 -43.74
CA LEU A 184 -2.82 -34.59 -43.25
C LEU A 184 -3.58 -35.78 -43.89
N LYS A 185 -4.85 -35.58 -44.25
CA LYS A 185 -5.68 -36.58 -44.93
C LYS A 185 -5.36 -36.69 -46.43
N VAL A 186 -5.04 -35.58 -47.09
CA VAL A 186 -4.53 -35.55 -48.48
C VAL A 186 -3.13 -36.19 -48.58
N ALA A 187 -2.30 -36.05 -47.54
CA ALA A 187 -0.97 -36.65 -47.46
C ALA A 187 -0.96 -38.16 -47.12
N GLY A 188 -2.13 -38.81 -46.98
CA GLY A 188 -2.23 -40.27 -46.82
C GLY A 188 -1.79 -40.81 -45.45
N TRP A 189 -1.73 -39.97 -44.41
CA TRP A 189 -1.13 -40.35 -43.13
C TRP A 189 -2.14 -41.07 -42.20
N LYS A 190 -1.87 -42.34 -41.89
CA LYS A 190 -2.82 -43.26 -41.24
C LYS A 190 -3.05 -43.06 -39.73
N ASP A 191 -2.21 -42.29 -39.03
CA ASP A 191 -2.21 -42.19 -37.55
C ASP A 191 -2.44 -40.76 -37.00
N GLY A 192 -2.98 -39.85 -37.82
CA GLY A 192 -3.06 -38.41 -37.53
C GLY A 192 -3.80 -38.00 -36.25
N GLY A 193 -4.68 -38.85 -35.71
CA GLY A 193 -5.46 -38.54 -34.51
C GLY A 193 -4.65 -38.51 -33.21
N ARG A 194 -3.58 -39.31 -33.09
CA ARG A 194 -2.82 -39.43 -31.81
C ARG A 194 -1.84 -38.27 -31.59
N TRP A 195 -1.42 -37.61 -32.65
CA TRP A 195 -0.44 -36.51 -32.60
C TRP A 195 -1.08 -35.13 -32.73
N ALA A 196 -2.35 -35.03 -33.14
CA ALA A 196 -3.08 -33.76 -33.20
C ALA A 196 -3.11 -33.03 -31.84
N GLY A 197 -3.30 -33.77 -30.75
CA GLY A 197 -3.24 -33.20 -29.39
C GLY A 197 -1.85 -32.66 -29.03
N VAL A 198 -0.78 -33.38 -29.42
CA VAL A 198 0.60 -32.97 -29.17
C VAL A 198 0.96 -31.70 -29.94
N LEU A 199 0.51 -31.57 -31.18
CA LEU A 199 0.75 -30.39 -32.02
C LEU A 199 -0.02 -29.16 -31.52
N ILE A 200 -1.24 -29.34 -31.02
CA ILE A 200 -2.03 -28.26 -30.40
C ILE A 200 -1.33 -27.77 -29.13
N VAL A 201 -0.90 -28.68 -28.27
CA VAL A 201 -0.19 -28.34 -27.02
C VAL A 201 1.16 -27.67 -27.30
N ALA A 202 1.93 -28.17 -28.27
CA ALA A 202 3.20 -27.56 -28.67
C ALA A 202 3.02 -26.14 -29.23
N ASN A 203 1.97 -25.89 -30.00
CA ASN A 203 1.68 -24.56 -30.56
C ASN A 203 1.23 -23.56 -29.48
N VAL A 204 0.45 -24.01 -28.49
CA VAL A 204 0.09 -23.20 -27.32
C VAL A 204 1.34 -22.85 -26.51
N LEU A 205 2.23 -23.81 -26.26
CA LEU A 205 3.50 -23.60 -25.56
C LEU A 205 4.45 -22.66 -26.31
N LEU A 206 4.59 -22.80 -27.62
CA LEU A 206 5.41 -21.91 -28.45
C LEU A 206 4.90 -20.46 -28.42
N LYS A 207 3.58 -20.26 -28.47
CA LYS A 207 3.00 -18.91 -28.31
C LYS A 207 3.23 -18.34 -26.92
N TYR A 208 3.17 -19.17 -25.88
CA TYR A 208 3.41 -18.71 -24.50
C TYR A 208 4.88 -18.39 -24.21
N LEU A 209 5.82 -19.12 -24.84
CA LEU A 209 7.27 -18.97 -24.63
C LEU A 209 7.90 -17.87 -25.48
N PHE A 210 7.34 -17.58 -26.66
CA PHE A 210 7.92 -16.64 -27.62
C PHE A 210 7.00 -15.50 -28.04
N GLY A 211 5.72 -15.52 -27.64
CA GLY A 211 4.74 -14.48 -27.95
C GLY A 211 4.58 -13.50 -26.80
N GLY A 212 5.59 -12.64 -26.59
CA GLY A 212 5.38 -11.39 -25.88
C GLY A 212 4.77 -10.36 -26.83
N VAL A 213 3.44 -10.24 -26.82
CA VAL A 213 2.62 -9.02 -26.88
C VAL A 213 1.26 -9.35 -26.26
#